data_AF-A0A1C6A7G4-F1
#
_entry.id   AF-A0A1C6A7G4-F1
#
_cell.length_a   1.000
_cell.length_b   1.000
_cell.length_c   1.000
_cell.angle_alpha   90.00
_cell.angle_beta   90.00
_cell.angle_gamma   90.00
#
_symmetry.space_group_name_H-M   'P 1'
#
loop_
_entity.id
_entity.type
_entity.pdbx_description
1 polymer ?
#
loop_
_entity_poly.entity_id
_entity_poly.type
_entity_poly.pdbx_seq_one_letter_code
_entity_poly.pdbx_strand_id
1 'polypeptide(L)'
;MRERTLELGKAGISREAYRELLHFCRQLEEKKRRLSHLRGWGGPDWERARLERDVALIARLAREAAGEALEQALVLNVCYGVRFEALGAPCGRRQFYEMRRRFFTLLARAKWGPEEAACQSG
;
A
#
# COMPACT_ATOMS: atom_id res chain seq x y z
N MET A 1 16.84 8.29 -6.02
CA MET A 1 16.27 8.52 -4.68
C MET A 1 16.80 7.41 -3.78
N ARG A 2 17.72 7.69 -2.83
CA ARG A 2 18.21 6.65 -1.92
C ARG A 2 17.01 6.19 -1.09
N GLU A 3 16.58 4.95 -1.29
CA GLU A 3 15.71 4.20 -0.37
C GLU A 3 16.45 4.19 0.97
N ARG A 4 16.34 5.28 1.74
CA ARG A 4 16.77 5.29 3.12
C ARG A 4 15.93 4.22 3.75
N THR A 5 16.56 3.08 3.97
CA THR A 5 16.33 2.01 4.93
C THR A 5 15.45 2.57 6.04
N LEU A 6 14.15 2.70 5.76
CA LEU A 6 13.17 3.07 6.75
C LEU A 6 13.28 1.89 7.68
N GLU A 7 13.74 2.14 8.91
CA GLU A 7 13.97 1.14 9.93
C GLU A 7 12.64 0.39 10.19
N LEU A 8 12.37 -0.55 9.30
CA LEU A 8 11.27 -1.49 9.32
C LEU A 8 11.58 -2.59 10.32
N GLY A 9 12.77 -2.58 10.94
CA GLY A 9 13.13 -3.42 12.09
C GLY A 9 12.13 -3.32 13.25
N LYS A 10 11.44 -2.18 13.44
CA LYS A 10 10.32 -2.09 14.41
C LYS A 10 9.05 -2.81 13.96
N ALA A 11 8.85 -3.00 12.65
CA ALA A 11 7.69 -3.68 12.08
C ALA A 11 7.98 -5.15 11.72
N GLY A 12 9.23 -5.60 11.77
CA GLY A 12 9.64 -6.96 11.45
C GLY A 12 9.58 -7.32 9.96
N ILE A 13 9.47 -6.35 9.04
CA ILE A 13 9.33 -6.60 7.60
C ILE A 13 10.71 -6.54 6.92
N SER A 14 11.08 -7.59 6.19
CA SER A 14 12.31 -7.61 5.38
C SER A 14 12.26 -6.57 4.24
N ARG A 15 13.42 -6.27 3.65
CA ARG A 15 13.51 -5.29 2.55
C ARG A 15 12.78 -5.80 1.29
N GLU A 16 12.90 -7.08 1.03
CA GLU A 16 12.33 -7.81 -0.10
C GLU A 16 10.81 -7.82 0.02
N ALA A 17 10.31 -8.20 1.21
CA ALA A 17 8.91 -8.11 1.56
C ALA A 17 8.38 -6.68 1.35
N TYR A 18 9.07 -5.67 1.87
CA TYR A 18 8.65 -4.28 1.66
C TYR A 18 8.55 -3.90 0.17
N ARG A 19 9.49 -4.36 -0.67
CA ARG A 19 9.46 -4.12 -2.12
C ARG A 19 8.25 -4.77 -2.77
N GLU A 20 7.93 -6.01 -2.42
CA GLU A 20 6.74 -6.69 -2.94
C GLU A 20 5.45 -5.95 -2.58
N LEU A 21 5.33 -5.50 -1.33
CA LEU A 21 4.20 -4.69 -0.90
C LEU A 21 4.12 -3.35 -1.65
N LEU A 22 5.27 -2.71 -1.88
CA LEU A 22 5.34 -1.47 -2.65
C LEU A 22 4.95 -1.70 -4.12
N HIS A 23 5.42 -2.78 -4.74
CA HIS A 23 5.02 -3.19 -6.09
C HIS A 23 3.51 -3.44 -6.16
N PHE A 24 2.96 -4.15 -5.19
CA PHE A 24 1.51 -4.38 -5.07
C PHE A 24 0.72 -3.06 -5.01
N CYS A 25 1.22 -2.06 -4.27
CA CYS A 25 0.61 -0.73 -4.21
C CYS A 25 0.74 0.04 -5.53
N ARG A 26 1.89 -0.04 -6.20
CA ARG A 26 2.14 0.64 -7.49
C ARG A 26 1.26 0.12 -8.63
N GLN A 27 0.81 -1.13 -8.53
CA GLN A 27 -0.14 -1.71 -9.48
C GLN A 27 -1.57 -1.17 -9.33
N LEU A 28 -1.86 -0.30 -8.35
CA LEU A 28 -3.22 0.19 -8.09
C LEU A 28 -3.88 0.80 -9.32
N GLU A 29 -3.16 1.62 -10.08
CA GLU A 29 -3.71 2.29 -11.27
C GLU A 29 -4.08 1.27 -12.35
N GLU A 30 -3.20 0.30 -12.61
CA GLU A 30 -3.48 -0.75 -13.59
C GLU A 30 -4.65 -1.63 -13.15
N LYS A 31 -4.76 -1.94 -11.85
CA LYS A 31 -5.92 -2.66 -11.31
C LYS A 31 -7.22 -1.89 -11.52
N LYS A 32 -7.23 -0.57 -11.29
CA LYS A 32 -8.40 0.29 -11.53
C LYS A 32 -8.77 0.37 -13.01
N ARG A 33 -7.79 0.52 -13.89
CA ARG A 33 -8.00 0.52 -15.35
C ARG A 33 -8.59 -0.80 -15.83
N ARG A 34 -8.04 -1.92 -15.36
CA ARG A 34 -8.54 -3.27 -15.67
C ARG A 34 -9.97 -3.47 -15.15
N LEU A 35 -10.29 -3.02 -13.95
CA LEU A 35 -11.66 -3.04 -13.43
C LEU A 35 -12.64 -2.23 -14.28
N SER A 36 -12.25 -1.03 -14.71
CA SER A 36 -13.07 -0.20 -15.60
C SER A 36 -13.35 -0.93 -16.91
N HIS A 37 -12.34 -1.58 -17.50
CA HIS A 37 -12.50 -2.40 -18.70
C HIS A 37 -13.46 -3.59 -18.47
N LEU A 38 -13.27 -4.37 -17.40
CA LEU A 38 -14.11 -5.52 -17.06
C LEU A 38 -15.57 -5.16 -16.73
N ARG A 39 -15.83 -3.91 -16.31
CA ARG A 39 -17.19 -3.39 -16.07
C ARG A 39 -17.88 -2.93 -17.36
N GLY A 40 -17.12 -2.41 -18.32
CA GLY A 40 -17.67 -1.93 -19.59
C GLY A 40 -17.82 -3.02 -20.67
N TRP A 41 -16.83 -3.90 -20.77
CA TRP A 41 -16.71 -4.88 -21.86
C TRP A 41 -16.93 -6.33 -21.42
N GLY A 42 -17.12 -6.55 -20.12
CA GLY A 42 -17.25 -7.89 -19.54
C GLY A 42 -15.89 -8.58 -19.37
N GLY A 43 -15.93 -9.76 -18.76
CA GLY A 43 -14.77 -10.58 -18.45
C GLY A 43 -15.04 -11.47 -17.23
N PRO A 44 -14.07 -12.30 -16.84
CA PRO A 44 -14.31 -13.28 -15.79
C PRO A 44 -14.57 -12.64 -14.43
N ASP A 45 -15.63 -13.09 -13.73
CA ASP A 45 -16.02 -12.56 -12.42
C ASP A 45 -14.93 -12.75 -11.37
N TRP A 46 -14.13 -13.81 -11.45
CA TRP A 46 -13.01 -14.04 -10.53
C TRP A 46 -11.92 -12.96 -10.66
N GLU A 47 -11.69 -12.45 -11.88
CA GLU A 47 -10.69 -11.41 -12.13
C GLU A 47 -11.19 -10.09 -11.56
N ARG A 48 -12.46 -9.76 -11.84
CA ARG A 48 -13.14 -8.60 -11.25
C ARG A 48 -13.08 -8.65 -9.72
N ALA A 49 -13.52 -9.76 -9.12
CA ALA A 49 -13.57 -9.93 -7.67
C ALA A 49 -12.17 -9.83 -7.02
N ARG A 50 -11.13 -10.39 -7.66
CA ARG A 50 -9.75 -10.27 -7.18
C ARG A 50 -9.27 -8.82 -7.20
N LEU A 51 -9.50 -8.11 -8.29
CA LEU A 51 -9.07 -6.72 -8.45
C LEU A 51 -9.84 -5.78 -7.50
N GLU A 52 -11.15 -5.99 -7.34
CA GLU A 52 -11.98 -5.24 -6.38
C GLU A 52 -11.49 -5.46 -4.94
N ARG A 53 -11.17 -6.70 -4.58
CA ARG A 53 -10.58 -7.03 -3.27
C ARG A 53 -9.25 -6.31 -3.06
N ASP A 54 -8.36 -6.33 -4.04
CA ASP A 54 -7.05 -5.66 -3.94
C ASP A 54 -7.19 -4.15 -3.78
N VAL A 55 -8.05 -3.51 -4.58
CA VAL A 55 -8.30 -2.05 -4.51
C VAL A 55 -8.93 -1.68 -3.17
N ALA A 56 -9.93 -2.45 -2.72
CA ALA A 56 -10.60 -2.24 -1.44
C ALA A 56 -9.64 -2.45 -0.25
N LEU A 57 -8.73 -3.44 -0.34
CA LEU A 57 -7.72 -3.69 0.68
C LEU A 57 -6.80 -2.47 0.85
N ILE A 58 -6.30 -1.90 -0.25
CA ILE A 58 -5.41 -0.73 -0.19
C ILE A 58 -6.14 0.46 0.44
N ALA A 59 -7.36 0.78 -0.02
CA ALA A 59 -8.14 1.90 0.50
C ALA A 59 -8.45 1.73 2.00
N ARG A 60 -8.97 0.57 2.39
CA ARG A 60 -9.31 0.28 3.79
C ARG A 60 -8.10 0.43 4.71
N LEU A 61 -6.95 -0.16 4.35
CA LEU A 61 -5.76 -0.10 5.19
C LEU A 61 -5.12 1.29 5.20
N ALA A 62 -5.22 2.05 4.10
CA ALA A 62 -4.77 3.44 4.08
C ALA A 62 -5.60 4.29 5.04
N ARG A 63 -6.92 4.13 5.03
CA ARG A 63 -7.83 4.78 5.98
C ARG A 63 -7.57 4.38 7.42
N GLU A 64 -7.35 3.10 7.68
CA GLU A 64 -7.05 2.60 9.03
C GLU A 64 -5.72 3.14 9.57
N ALA A 65 -4.71 3.30 8.70
CA ALA A 65 -3.39 3.78 9.10
C ALA A 65 -3.32 5.30 9.29
N ALA A 66 -4.01 6.07 8.42
CA ALA A 66 -3.86 7.52 8.32
C ALA A 66 -5.10 8.32 8.76
N GLY A 67 -6.27 7.66 8.88
CA GLY A 67 -7.56 8.33 9.02
C GLY A 67 -8.06 8.92 7.70
N GLU A 68 -9.33 9.31 7.68
CA GLU A 68 -10.02 9.83 6.50
C GLU A 68 -9.34 11.07 5.90
N ALA A 69 -8.87 11.99 6.75
CA ALA A 69 -8.24 13.24 6.31
C ALA A 69 -6.91 13.05 5.57
N LEU A 70 -6.20 11.93 5.79
CA LEU A 70 -4.85 11.70 5.27
C LEU A 70 -4.76 10.45 4.38
N GLU A 71 -5.84 9.68 4.23
CA GLU A 71 -5.90 8.49 3.37
C GLU A 71 -5.41 8.80 1.96
N GLN A 72 -5.95 9.85 1.33
CA GLN A 72 -5.62 10.21 -0.04
C GLN A 72 -4.13 10.60 -0.17
N ALA A 73 -3.59 11.36 0.78
CA ALA A 73 -2.19 11.75 0.78
C ALA A 73 -1.28 10.51 0.92
N LEU A 74 -1.67 9.56 1.78
CA LEU A 74 -0.95 8.30 1.94
C LEU A 74 -0.97 7.48 0.63
N VAL A 75 -2.13 7.30 0.00
CA VAL A 75 -2.28 6.57 -1.27
C VAL A 75 -1.44 7.19 -2.38
N LEU A 76 -1.46 8.52 -2.52
CA LEU A 76 -0.60 9.23 -3.48
C LEU A 76 0.89 8.95 -3.26
N ASN A 77 1.31 8.88 -2.00
CA ASN A 77 2.70 8.56 -1.69
C ASN A 77 3.07 7.10 -1.98
N VAL A 78 2.24 6.14 -1.56
CA VAL A 78 2.60 4.71 -1.64
C VAL A 78 2.32 4.09 -3.01
N CYS A 79 1.25 4.50 -3.69
CA CYS A 79 0.84 3.95 -4.99
C CYS A 79 1.42 4.74 -6.15
N TYR A 80 1.50 6.06 -6.04
CA TYR A 80 1.90 6.94 -7.14
C TYR A 80 3.30 7.57 -6.96
N GLY A 81 3.95 7.32 -5.82
CA GLY A 81 5.32 7.81 -5.56
C GLY A 81 5.42 9.32 -5.36
N VAL A 82 4.30 10.00 -5.10
CA VAL A 82 4.28 11.44 -4.85
C VAL A 82 5.04 11.75 -3.56
N ARG A 83 6.03 12.65 -3.65
CA ARG A 83 6.84 13.05 -2.49
C ARG A 83 5.99 13.78 -1.46
N PHE A 84 6.31 13.64 -0.17
CA PHE A 84 5.57 14.27 0.92
C PHE A 84 5.39 15.78 0.72
N GLU A 85 6.46 16.45 0.27
CA GLU A 85 6.49 17.89 0.03
C GLU A 85 5.50 18.35 -1.05
N ALA A 86 5.07 17.45 -1.95
CA ALA A 86 4.10 17.73 -3.00
C ALA A 86 2.66 17.32 -2.62
N LEU A 87 2.44 16.68 -1.46
CA LEU A 87 1.11 16.22 -1.04
C LEU A 87 0.25 17.32 -0.43
N GLY A 88 0.86 18.38 0.11
CA GLY A 88 0.14 19.40 0.88
C GLY A 88 -0.58 18.85 2.12
N ALA A 89 -0.11 17.72 2.68
CA ALA A 89 -0.76 17.05 3.80
C ALA A 89 -0.73 17.94 5.07
N PRO A 90 -1.85 18.08 5.81
CA PRO A 90 -1.94 18.91 7.01
C PRO A 90 -1.33 18.23 8.25
N CYS A 91 -0.15 17.63 8.10
CA CYS A 91 0.55 16.93 9.18
C CYS A 91 2.06 17.06 9.07
N GLY A 92 2.77 16.80 10.16
CA GLY A 92 4.24 16.82 10.16
C GLY A 92 4.83 15.64 9.38
N ARG A 93 5.98 15.86 8.74
CA ARG A 93 6.71 14.83 7.97
C ARG A 93 6.92 13.54 8.78
N ARG A 94 7.31 13.66 10.05
CA ARG A 94 7.52 12.50 10.94
C ARG A 94 6.24 11.68 11.11
N GLN A 95 5.14 12.34 11.46
CA GLN A 95 3.82 11.72 11.62
C GLN A 95 3.40 11.00 10.34
N PHE A 96 3.63 11.63 9.17
CA PHE A 96 3.31 11.02 7.88
C PHE A 96 4.03 9.68 7.66
N TYR A 97 5.34 9.64 7.91
CA TYR A 97 6.12 8.40 7.75
C TYR A 97 5.82 7.35 8.82
N GLU A 98 5.34 7.74 10.01
CA GLU A 98 4.82 6.82 11.02
C GLU A 98 3.52 6.14 10.52
N MET A 99 2.57 6.89 9.96
CA MET A 99 1.35 6.34 9.34
C MET A 99 1.69 5.44 8.14
N ARG A 100 2.63 5.85 7.29
CA ARG A 100 3.11 5.03 6.16
C ARG A 100 3.69 3.69 6.63
N ARG A 101 4.46 3.70 7.72
CA ARG A 101 4.99 2.47 8.32
C ARG A 101 3.87 1.57 8.82
N ARG A 102 2.91 2.15 9.56
CA ARG A 102 1.71 1.43 10.05
C ARG A 102 0.93 0.78 8.89
N PHE A 103 0.74 1.50 7.79
CA PHE A 103 0.10 0.97 6.59
C PHE A 103 0.78 -0.29 6.05
N PHE A 104 2.11 -0.27 5.88
CA PHE A 104 2.83 -1.45 5.39
C PHE A 104 2.82 -2.61 6.41
N THR A 105 2.82 -2.32 7.71
CA THR A 105 2.61 -3.36 8.75
C THR A 105 1.24 -4.01 8.63
N LEU A 106 0.18 -3.23 8.44
CA LEU A 106 -1.17 -3.77 8.24
C LEU A 106 -1.27 -4.58 6.94
N LEU A 107 -0.67 -4.07 5.86
CA LEU A 107 -0.69 -4.73 4.56
C LEU A 107 0.09 -6.05 4.57
N ALA A 108 1.25 -6.10 5.23
CA ALA A 108 2.02 -7.33 5.41
C ALA A 108 1.18 -8.39 6.13
N ARG A 109 0.58 -8.04 7.28
CA ARG A 109 -0.27 -8.95 8.06
C ARG A 109 -1.47 -9.46 7.25
N ALA A 110 -2.08 -8.58 6.47
CA ALA A 110 -3.23 -8.95 5.63
C ALA A 110 -2.87 -9.85 4.44
N LYS A 111 -1.63 -9.79 3.94
CA LYS A 111 -1.19 -10.58 2.78
C LYS A 111 -0.51 -11.90 3.14
N TRP A 112 0.20 -11.97 4.27
CA TRP A 112 1.08 -13.10 4.60
C TRP A 112 0.81 -13.71 5.99
N GLY A 113 -0.15 -13.20 6.75
CA GLY A 113 -0.39 -13.66 8.13
C GLY A 113 0.75 -13.30 9.10
N PRO A 114 0.63 -13.67 10.39
CA PRO A 114 1.61 -13.30 11.41
C PRO A 114 2.96 -14.05 11.33
N GLU A 115 3.03 -15.20 10.65
CA GLU A 115 4.23 -16.08 10.64
C GLU A 115 5.18 -15.84 9.45
N GLU A 116 4.69 -15.48 8.27
CA GLU A 116 5.55 -15.35 7.07
C GLU A 116 6.28 -13.99 6.97
N ALA A 117 5.80 -12.96 7.67
CA ALA A 117 6.44 -11.63 7.65
C ALA A 117 7.89 -11.63 8.17
N ALA A 118 8.29 -12.64 8.95
CA ALA A 118 9.60 -12.75 9.59
C ALA A 118 10.62 -13.58 8.79
N CYS A 119 10.22 -14.34 7.77
CA CYS A 119 11.01 -15.47 7.27
C CYS A 119 11.19 -15.48 5.75
N GLN A 120 11.69 -14.40 5.14
CA GLN A 120 12.29 -14.49 3.79
C GLN A 120 13.54 -13.62 3.71
N SER A 121 14.61 -14.15 4.29
CA SER A 121 16.00 -13.82 4.01
C SER A 121 16.73 -15.15 3.84
N GLY A 122 16.65 -15.70 2.63
CA GLY A 122 17.44 -16.83 2.16
C GLY A 122 18.46 -16.33 1.15
#